data_AF-A0A269VNX2-F1
#
_entry.id   AF-A0A269VNX2-F1
#
_cell.length_a   1.000
_cell.length_b   1.000
_cell.length_c   1.000
_cell.angle_alpha   90.00
_cell.angle_beta   90.00
_cell.angle_gamma   90.00
#
_symmetry.space_group_name_H-M   'P 1'
#
loop_
_entity.id
_entity.type
_entity.pdbx_description
1 polymer ?
#
loop_
_entity_poly.entity_id
_entity_poly.type
_entity_poly.pdbx_seq_one_letter_code
_entity_poly.pdbx_strand_id
1 'polypeptide(L)'
;IVAGCTIDEAGEPQQVKIRLLPQSRGTDTRASRRDLTAFIDEHVDRLASEVQLSTQAFRLYAPLRSVVREAWVSLKNTYGALGRKHLQAYLNEFTGRRWLRVSGT
;
A
#
# COMPACT_ATOMS: atom_id res chain seq x y z
N ILE A 1 3.98 -2.97 -6.88
CA ILE A 1 3.45 -1.97 -5.93
C ILE A 1 4.22 -2.08 -4.63
N VAL A 2 4.30 -1.01 -3.86
CA VAL A 2 4.75 -1.00 -2.46
C VAL A 2 3.55 -0.66 -1.61
N ALA A 3 3.40 -1.29 -0.45
CA ALA A 3 2.37 -0.93 0.50
C ALA A 3 2.97 -0.89 1.91
N GLY A 4 2.44 -0.01 2.74
CA GLY A 4 2.78 0.11 4.15
C GLY A 4 1.55 0.47 4.95
N CYS A 5 1.59 0.21 6.25
CA CYS A 5 0.51 0.60 7.15
C CYS A 5 1.01 0.91 8.55
N THR A 6 0.25 1.71 9.28
CA THR A 6 0.30 1.73 10.74
C THR A 6 -0.48 0.54 11.29
N ILE A 7 -0.04 0.04 12.42
CA ILE A 7 -0.63 -1.12 13.10
C ILE A 7 -1.13 -0.65 14.47
N ASP A 8 -2.31 -1.09 14.88
CA ASP A 8 -2.84 -0.82 16.22
C ASP A 8 -2.39 -1.88 17.25
N GLU A 9 -2.87 -1.74 18.49
CA GLU A 9 -2.55 -2.67 19.58
C GLU A 9 -3.03 -4.11 19.31
N ALA A 10 -4.05 -4.29 18.47
CA ALA A 10 -4.57 -5.60 18.08
C ALA A 10 -3.79 -6.22 16.90
N GLY A 11 -2.82 -5.50 16.34
CA GLY A 11 -2.10 -5.96 15.16
C GLY A 11 -2.83 -5.70 13.84
N GLU A 12 -3.87 -4.87 13.83
CA GLU A 12 -4.69 -4.57 12.66
C GLU A 12 -4.21 -3.31 11.91
N PRO A 13 -4.30 -3.29 10.56
CA PRO A 13 -3.78 -2.18 9.77
C PRO A 13 -4.76 -1.00 9.79
N GLN A 14 -4.34 0.12 10.37
CA GLN A 14 -5.12 1.36 10.44
C GLN A 14 -4.95 2.23 9.20
N GLN A 15 -3.90 3.07 9.17
CA GLN A 15 -3.61 3.91 8.01
C GLN A 15 -2.83 3.08 7.02
N VAL A 16 -3.36 2.89 5.81
CA VAL A 16 -2.73 2.10 4.76
C VAL A 16 -2.35 3.00 3.61
N LYS A 17 -1.13 2.84 3.10
CA LYS A 17 -0.68 3.48 1.86
C LYS A 17 -0.29 2.42 0.84
N ILE A 18 -0.76 2.59 -0.40
CA ILE A 18 -0.40 1.73 -1.53
C ILE A 18 0.15 2.61 -2.66
N ARG A 19 1.37 2.31 -3.12
CA ARG A 19 2.04 3.01 -4.21
C ARG A 19 2.35 2.09 -5.38
N LEU A 20 2.03 2.55 -6.58
CA LEU A 20 2.54 2.00 -7.83
C LEU A 20 3.96 2.46 -8.05
N LEU A 21 4.82 1.49 -8.34
CA LEU A 21 6.16 1.78 -8.80
C LEU A 21 6.15 1.97 -10.32
N PRO A 22 7.04 2.84 -10.85
CA PRO A 22 7.38 2.81 -12.26
C PRO A 22 7.84 1.41 -12.63
N GLN A 23 7.39 0.88 -13.78
CA GLN A 23 8.03 -0.31 -14.33
C GLN A 23 9.25 0.22 -15.08
N SER A 24 10.43 0.09 -14.49
CA SER A 24 11.66 0.21 -15.26
C SER A 24 11.65 -0.86 -16.35
N ARG A 25 12.16 -0.55 -17.54
CA ARG A 25 12.34 -1.52 -18.64
C ARG A 25 13.32 -2.60 -18.21
N GLY A 26 12.84 -3.62 -17.52
CA GLY A 26 13.65 -4.71 -16.98
C GLY A 26 12.78 -5.70 -16.20
N THR A 27 13.22 -6.94 -16.14
CA THR A 27 12.57 -8.11 -15.50
C THR A 27 12.45 -8.01 -13.97
N ASP A 28 12.76 -6.86 -13.37
CA ASP A 28 12.67 -6.65 -11.94
C ASP A 28 11.22 -6.60 -11.48
N THR A 29 10.77 -7.75 -11.00
CA THR A 29 9.47 -7.95 -10.36
C THR A 29 9.43 -7.41 -8.92
N ARG A 30 10.54 -6.86 -8.41
CA ARG A 30 10.70 -6.38 -7.03
C ARG A 30 11.00 -4.89 -6.98
N ALA A 31 10.51 -4.25 -5.92
CA ALA A 31 10.88 -2.88 -5.59
C ALA A 31 12.38 -2.78 -5.32
N SER A 32 13.06 -1.80 -5.89
CA SER A 32 14.46 -1.54 -5.55
C SER A 32 14.56 -1.00 -4.11
N ARG A 33 15.74 -1.12 -3.50
CA ARG A 33 15.98 -0.52 -2.17
C ARG A 33 15.73 1.00 -2.18
N ARG A 34 16.03 1.67 -3.29
CA ARG A 34 15.76 3.11 -3.49
C ARG A 34 14.26 3.41 -3.50
N ASP A 35 13.46 2.58 -4.17
CA ASP A 35 12.00 2.75 -4.19
C ASP A 35 11.40 2.59 -2.79
N LEU A 36 11.93 1.65 -2.00
CA LEU A 36 11.51 1.44 -0.61
C LEU A 36 11.91 2.64 0.26
N THR A 37 13.16 3.12 0.19
CA THR A 37 13.59 4.30 0.93
C THR A 37 12.76 5.53 0.58
N ALA A 38 12.53 5.80 -0.71
CA ALA A 38 11.71 6.93 -1.13
C ALA A 38 10.24 6.81 -0.66
N PHE A 39 9.71 5.58 -0.60
CA PHE A 39 8.37 5.35 -0.04
C PHE A 39 8.30 5.66 1.45
N ILE A 40 9.32 5.28 2.23
CA ILE A 40 9.39 5.59 3.66
C ILE A 40 9.50 7.09 3.87
N ASP A 41 10.47 7.73 3.23
CA ASP A 41 10.78 9.14 3.44
C ASP A 41 9.56 10.05 3.17
N GLU A 42 8.66 9.61 2.29
CA GLU A 42 7.47 10.37 1.91
C GLU A 42 6.21 10.03 2.71
N HIS A 43 6.06 8.78 3.19
CA HIS A 43 4.79 8.32 3.80
C HIS A 43 4.89 7.87 5.25
N VAL A 44 6.11 7.75 5.80
CA VAL A 44 6.32 7.35 7.20
C VAL A 44 6.69 8.58 8.00
N ASP A 45 5.98 8.80 9.11
CA ASP A 45 6.30 9.86 10.05
C ASP A 45 7.72 9.65 10.60
N ARG A 46 8.51 10.72 10.68
CA ARG A 46 9.85 10.70 11.30
C ARG A 46 9.79 10.32 12.78
N LEU A 47 8.63 10.52 13.41
CA LEU A 47 8.37 10.16 14.80
C LEU A 47 7.84 8.73 14.96
N ALA A 48 7.78 7.93 13.89
CA ALA A 48 7.38 6.53 13.99
C ALA A 48 8.33 5.76 14.93
N SER A 49 7.78 5.12 15.96
CA SER A 49 8.55 4.39 16.98
C SER A 49 9.36 3.23 16.40
N GLU A 50 8.87 2.60 15.34
CA GLU A 50 9.55 1.51 14.66
C GLU A 50 9.15 1.47 13.17
N VAL A 51 10.13 1.27 12.29
CA VAL A 51 9.91 1.10 10.85
C VAL A 51 10.47 -0.24 10.40
N GLN A 52 9.59 -1.21 10.18
CA GLN A 52 9.99 -2.52 9.68
C GLN A 52 9.93 -2.57 8.16
N LEU A 53 11.10 -2.80 7.55
CA LEU A 53 11.22 -3.01 6.11
C LEU A 53 11.40 -4.47 5.80
N SER A 54 10.49 -5.02 5.01
CA SER A 54 10.72 -6.34 4.47
C SER A 54 10.12 -6.49 3.09
N THR A 55 10.99 -6.89 2.17
CA THR A 55 10.63 -7.28 0.80
C THR A 55 9.77 -8.54 0.76
N GLN A 56 9.73 -9.28 1.88
CA GLN A 56 8.93 -10.49 2.07
C GLN A 56 7.77 -10.30 3.06
N ALA A 57 7.70 -9.20 3.84
CA ALA A 57 6.64 -9.02 4.84
C ALA A 57 5.26 -8.93 4.23
N PHE A 58 5.15 -8.56 2.95
CA PHE A 58 3.90 -8.70 2.22
C PHE A 58 3.37 -10.14 2.17
N ARG A 59 4.25 -11.14 2.30
CA ARG A 59 3.90 -12.55 2.47
C ARG A 59 3.64 -12.95 3.92
N LEU A 60 4.21 -12.24 4.91
CA LEU A 60 4.17 -12.59 6.32
C LEU A 60 3.08 -11.87 7.12
N TYR A 61 2.74 -10.63 6.76
CA TYR A 61 1.67 -9.86 7.40
C TYR A 61 0.38 -9.99 6.59
N ALA A 62 -0.40 -11.02 6.93
CA ALA A 62 -1.64 -11.37 6.24
C ALA A 62 -2.70 -10.24 6.21
N PRO A 63 -2.90 -9.43 7.27
CA PRO A 63 -3.88 -8.34 7.24
C PRO A 63 -3.62 -7.30 6.14
N LEU A 64 -2.39 -6.78 6.01
CA LEU A 64 -2.06 -5.84 4.92
C LEU A 64 -2.22 -6.47 3.54
N ARG A 65 -1.88 -7.76 3.41
CA ARG A 65 -2.09 -8.51 2.16
C ARG A 65 -3.57 -8.59 1.80
N SER A 66 -4.47 -8.75 2.78
CA SER A 66 -5.93 -8.73 2.57
C SER A 66 -6.38 -7.39 2.01
N VAL A 67 -5.98 -6.29 2.65
CA VAL A 67 -6.37 -4.93 2.22
C VAL A 67 -5.97 -4.66 0.77
N VAL A 68 -4.75 -5.06 0.38
CA VAL A 68 -4.31 -4.89 -1.01
C VAL A 68 -5.09 -5.80 -1.96
N ARG A 69 -5.41 -7.04 -1.55
CA ARG A 69 -6.26 -7.93 -2.36
C ARG A 69 -7.65 -7.33 -2.57
N GLU A 70 -8.24 -6.73 -1.54
CA GLU A 70 -9.51 -6.02 -1.63
C GLU A 70 -9.43 -4.84 -2.59
N ALA A 71 -8.35 -4.05 -2.55
CA ALA A 71 -8.13 -2.97 -3.51
C ALA A 71 -8.09 -3.50 -4.96
N TRP A 72 -7.44 -4.64 -5.20
CA TRP A 72 -7.41 -5.28 -6.51
C TRP A 72 -8.78 -5.81 -6.95
N VAL A 73 -9.55 -6.41 -6.05
CA VAL A 73 -10.90 -6.91 -6.36
C VAL A 73 -11.84 -5.75 -6.66
N SER A 74 -11.83 -4.69 -5.84
CA SER A 74 -12.65 -3.51 -6.09
C SER A 74 -12.26 -2.84 -7.40
N LEU A 75 -10.97 -2.73 -7.72
CA LEU A 75 -10.52 -2.20 -9.00
C LEU A 75 -11.09 -3.00 -10.17
N LYS A 76 -10.96 -4.34 -10.14
CA LYS A 76 -11.44 -5.21 -11.22
C LYS A 76 -12.95 -5.10 -11.42
N ASN A 77 -13.71 -5.02 -10.32
CA ASN A 77 -15.16 -4.97 -10.37
C ASN A 77 -15.69 -3.59 -10.80
N THR A 78 -15.01 -2.52 -10.42
CA THR A 78 -15.49 -1.15 -10.69
C THR A 78 -14.91 -0.58 -11.99
N TYR A 79 -13.70 -0.99 -12.38
CA TYR A 79 -12.97 -0.35 -13.46
C TYR A 79 -12.17 -1.35 -14.29
N GLY A 80 -12.86 -2.18 -15.08
CA GLY A 80 -12.23 -3.14 -15.99
C GLY A 80 -11.28 -2.53 -17.03
N ALA A 81 -11.34 -1.20 -17.25
CA ALA A 81 -10.53 -0.48 -18.24
C ALA A 81 -9.69 0.69 -17.65
N LEU A 82 -9.47 0.74 -16.32
CA LEU A 82 -8.70 1.85 -15.76
C LEU A 82 -7.25 1.80 -16.25
N GLY A 83 -6.89 2.79 -17.08
CA GLY A 83 -5.51 2.95 -17.52
C GLY A 83 -4.57 3.17 -16.33
N ARG A 84 -3.32 2.68 -16.44
CA ARG A 84 -2.30 2.79 -15.39
C ARG A 84 -2.12 4.21 -14.85
N LYS A 85 -2.32 5.24 -15.69
CA LYS A 85 -2.26 6.66 -15.32
C LYS A 85 -3.23 7.06 -14.20
N HIS A 86 -4.39 6.39 -14.10
CA HIS A 86 -5.39 6.66 -13.07
C HIS A 86 -5.32 5.69 -11.89
N LEU A 87 -4.51 4.64 -12.01
CA LEU A 87 -4.46 3.57 -11.02
C LEU A 87 -3.95 4.04 -9.66
N GLN A 88 -2.98 4.98 -9.62
CA GLN A 88 -2.52 5.53 -8.35
C GLN A 88 -3.59 6.40 -7.67
N ALA A 89 -4.34 7.19 -8.44
CA ALA A 89 -5.42 8.01 -7.92
C ALA A 89 -6.52 7.13 -7.31
N TYR A 90 -6.87 6.04 -7.99
CA TYR A 90 -7.80 5.05 -7.46
C TYR A 90 -7.29 4.40 -6.16
N LEU A 91 -6.02 3.98 -6.11
CA LEU A 91 -5.46 3.38 -4.89
C LEU A 91 -5.48 4.36 -3.71
N ASN A 92 -5.19 5.65 -3.95
CA ASN A 92 -5.29 6.69 -2.94
C ASN A 92 -6.73 6.85 -2.43
N GLU A 93 -7.69 6.90 -3.35
CA GLU A 93 -9.12 6.98 -3.06
C GLU A 93 -9.60 5.78 -2.22
N PHE A 94 -9.23 4.57 -2.60
CA PHE A 94 -9.55 3.34 -1.88
C PHE A 94 -9.02 3.38 -0.45
N THR A 95 -7.75 3.74 -0.27
CA THR A 95 -7.15 3.85 1.07
C THR A 95 -7.78 4.96 1.90
N GLY A 96 -8.17 6.08 1.28
CA GLY A 96 -8.88 7.17 1.94
C GLY A 96 -10.27 6.75 2.44
N ARG A 97 -11.09 6.10 1.59
CA ARG A 97 -12.38 5.52 2.00
C ARG A 97 -12.23 4.47 3.09
N ARG A 98 -11.15 3.68 3.06
CA ARG A 98 -10.87 2.72 4.12
C ARG A 98 -10.61 3.43 5.44
N TRP A 99 -9.73 4.44 5.44
CA TRP A 99 -9.40 5.19 6.64
C TRP A 99 -10.64 5.84 7.26
N LEU A 100 -11.46 6.53 6.47
CA LEU A 100 -12.70 7.16 6.96
C LEU A 100 -13.66 6.17 7.61
N ARG A 101 -13.72 4.92 7.12
CA ARG A 101 -14.56 3.86 7.71
C ARG A 101 -14.00 3.34 9.04
N VAL A 102 -12.67 3.31 9.19
CA VAL A 102 -12.00 2.83 10.41
C VAL A 102 -11.94 3.93 11.48
N SER A 103 -11.79 5.19 11.09
CA SER A 103 -11.73 6.32 12.03
C SER A 103 -13.11 6.84 12.46
N GLY A 104 -14.16 6.48 11.72
CA GLY A 104 -15.55 6.84 12.03
C GLY A 104 -16.24 5.87 13.00
N THR A 105 -15.56 4.78 13.36
CA THR A 105 -15.92 3.83 14.42
C THR A 105 -15.08 4.10 15.65
#